data_AF-A0A9N9AMS5-F1
#
_entry.id   AF-A0A9N9AMS5-F1
#
_cell.length_a   1.000
_cell.length_b   1.000
_cell.length_c   1.000
_cell.angle_alpha   90.00
_cell.angle_beta   90.00
_cell.angle_gamma   90.00
#
_symmetry.space_group_name_H-M   'P 1'
#
loop_
_entity.id
_entity.type
_entity.pdbx_description
1 polymer ?
#
loop_
_entity_poly.entity_id
_entity_poly.type
_entity_poly.pdbx_seq_one_letter_code
_entity_poly.pdbx_strand_id
1 'polypeptide(L)'
;IDQVEFLAEGGYGKVFKAKWKNGPIKYYDNKNKRWRRAGETEVVLKSIKNLKDVKEEFFKEVHNLIYLDANFHLLRWEQKLELLYTAIKGLFDIHEKKLVHNDFHSGNIIVSDNESYISDFGLCKNVNSETESEAKSEAKSEVFGVLPYIAPEVLRKKPYKKAADIYSFGVIMNQVASGYAPFHDYKHDTDLVLQIIDGELRPNIDVNNTPQSIIKLIQRCWSQNPKERPVAIELLNELRSYRGKDHEIWKEIEKIEENKNFNISPQEASLKYETSKQAFYTSKRYYVPETSKHDYNSETESLILPSDPSDSD
;
A
#
# COMPACT_ATOMS: atom_id res chain seq x y z
N ILE A 1 25.92 -13.15 4.15
CA ILE A 1 25.25 -14.43 3.89
C ILE A 1 26.40 -15.37 3.68
N ASP A 2 26.46 -16.41 4.50
CA ASP A 2 27.62 -17.29 4.62
C ASP A 2 27.13 -18.74 4.40
N GLN A 3 28.03 -19.67 4.07
CA GLN A 3 27.70 -21.09 3.89
C GLN A 3 26.57 -21.32 2.86
N VAL A 4 26.71 -20.73 1.68
CA VAL A 4 25.76 -20.93 0.57
C VAL A 4 26.00 -22.32 -0.02
N GLU A 5 25.06 -23.22 0.19
CA GLU A 5 25.07 -24.60 -0.31
C GLU A 5 23.99 -24.76 -1.38
N PHE A 6 24.36 -25.30 -2.53
CA PHE A 6 23.39 -25.60 -3.58
C PHE A 6 22.51 -26.79 -3.17
N LEU A 7 21.19 -26.59 -3.20
CA LEU A 7 20.22 -27.64 -2.84
C LEU A 7 19.62 -28.32 -4.06
N ALA A 8 19.16 -27.53 -5.04
CA ALA A 8 18.45 -28.04 -6.19
C ALA A 8 18.43 -27.02 -7.34
N GLU A 9 18.30 -27.51 -8.57
CA GLU A 9 18.07 -26.70 -9.76
C GLU A 9 16.78 -27.16 -10.43
N GLY A 10 15.84 -26.22 -10.61
CA GLY A 10 14.57 -26.45 -11.27
C GLY A 10 14.38 -25.48 -12.44
N GLY A 11 13.24 -25.58 -13.12
CA GLY A 11 12.94 -24.79 -14.34
C GLY A 11 13.01 -23.26 -14.20
N TYR A 12 13.02 -22.72 -12.98
CA TYR A 12 12.98 -21.27 -12.71
C TYR A 12 14.18 -20.76 -11.90
N GLY A 13 15.27 -21.53 -11.85
CA GLY A 13 16.52 -21.13 -11.21
C GLY A 13 17.07 -22.12 -10.19
N LYS A 14 18.16 -21.72 -9.54
CA LYS A 14 18.87 -22.52 -8.55
C LYS A 14 18.40 -22.15 -7.14
N VAL A 15 18.17 -23.16 -6.31
CA VAL A 15 17.82 -23.02 -4.90
C VAL A 15 19.06 -23.34 -4.07
N PHE A 16 19.33 -22.50 -3.10
CA PHE A 16 20.45 -22.60 -2.21
C PHE A 16 19.96 -22.55 -0.78
N LYS A 17 20.62 -23.31 0.08
CA LYS A 17 20.59 -23.13 1.52
C LYS A 17 21.66 -22.11 1.87
N ALA A 18 21.39 -21.20 2.80
CA ALA A 18 22.44 -20.32 3.30
C ALA A 18 22.21 -19.97 4.76
N LYS A 19 23.27 -19.52 5.42
CA LYS A 19 23.18 -18.90 6.73
C LYS A 19 23.21 -17.39 6.60
N TRP A 20 22.10 -16.76 6.97
CA TRP A 20 22.06 -15.33 7.17
C TRP A 20 22.65 -14.99 8.54
N LYS A 21 23.96 -14.72 8.56
CA LYS A 21 24.77 -14.49 9.76
C LYS A 21 24.14 -13.58 10.83
N ASN A 22 23.49 -12.52 10.39
CA ASN A 22 22.86 -11.57 11.30
C ASN A 22 21.34 -11.80 11.44
N GLY A 23 20.72 -12.54 10.51
CA GLY A 23 19.28 -12.78 10.47
C GLY A 23 18.45 -11.53 10.15
N PRO A 24 17.13 -11.71 10.08
CA PRO A 24 16.19 -10.61 9.85
C PRO A 24 16.26 -9.60 11.00
N ILE A 25 15.98 -8.34 10.67
CA ILE A 25 15.84 -7.28 11.66
C ILE A 25 14.58 -7.58 12.48
N LYS A 26 14.72 -7.61 13.81
CA LYS A 26 13.57 -7.78 14.71
C LYS A 26 13.07 -6.43 15.21
N TYR A 27 13.97 -5.60 15.74
CA TYR A 27 13.65 -4.28 16.28
C TYR A 27 14.92 -3.45 16.45
N TYR A 28 14.79 -2.14 16.67
CA TYR A 28 15.94 -1.26 16.96
C TYR A 28 16.14 -1.11 18.47
N ASP A 29 17.34 -1.39 18.98
CA ASP A 29 17.70 -1.20 20.37
C ASP A 29 18.17 0.24 20.60
N ASN A 30 17.27 1.06 21.15
CA ASN A 30 17.50 2.49 21.41
C ASN A 30 18.67 2.74 22.38
N LYS A 31 18.92 1.83 23.33
CA LYS A 31 19.99 1.98 24.33
C LYS A 31 21.36 1.83 23.67
N ASN A 32 21.48 0.89 22.75
CA ASN A 32 22.75 0.57 22.08
C ASN A 32 22.84 1.16 20.66
N LYS A 33 21.86 1.97 20.25
CA LYS A 33 21.75 2.62 18.93
C LYS A 33 22.04 1.69 17.76
N ARG A 34 21.52 0.46 17.81
CA ARG A 34 21.73 -0.56 16.76
C ARG A 34 20.50 -1.40 16.50
N TRP A 35 20.35 -1.86 15.26
CA TRP A 35 19.34 -2.86 14.91
C TRP A 35 19.66 -4.19 15.58
N ARG A 36 18.72 -4.68 16.39
CA ARG A 36 18.72 -6.05 16.87
C ARG A 36 18.16 -6.92 15.78
N ARG A 37 18.96 -7.89 15.40
CA ARG A 37 18.59 -8.89 14.41
C ARG A 37 18.44 -10.24 15.10
N ALA A 38 17.76 -11.17 14.45
CA ALA A 38 17.46 -12.48 15.00
C ALA A 38 18.71 -13.32 15.33
N GLY A 39 19.89 -12.90 14.87
CA GLY A 39 21.10 -13.71 14.91
C GLY A 39 21.17 -14.63 13.71
N GLU A 40 22.14 -15.54 13.70
CA GLU A 40 22.33 -16.47 12.58
C GLU A 40 21.02 -17.24 12.31
N THR A 41 20.47 -17.05 11.11
CA THR A 41 19.22 -17.66 10.67
C THR A 41 19.47 -18.45 9.40
N GLU A 42 19.03 -19.70 9.38
CA GLU A 42 19.08 -20.52 8.17
C GLU A 42 17.98 -20.03 7.21
N VAL A 43 18.36 -19.76 5.97
CA VAL A 43 17.47 -19.23 4.93
C VAL A 43 17.60 -20.05 3.66
N VAL A 44 16.52 -20.10 2.90
CA VAL A 44 16.53 -20.64 1.54
C VAL A 44 16.58 -19.46 0.58
N LEU A 45 17.58 -19.46 -0.31
CA LEU A 45 17.75 -18.46 -1.35
C LEU A 45 17.38 -19.09 -2.69
N LYS A 46 16.68 -18.35 -3.54
CA LYS A 46 16.39 -18.79 -4.91
C LYS A 46 16.97 -17.77 -5.87
N SER A 47 17.95 -18.17 -6.68
CA SER A 47 18.49 -17.32 -7.74
C SER A 47 17.52 -17.30 -8.90
N ILE A 48 17.11 -16.12 -9.33
CA ILE A 48 16.28 -15.94 -10.51
C ILE A 48 17.22 -15.70 -11.70
N LYS A 49 17.22 -16.62 -12.68
CA LYS A 49 18.10 -16.52 -13.87
C LYS A 49 17.58 -15.54 -14.91
N ASN A 50 16.26 -15.32 -14.95
CA ASN A 50 15.60 -14.44 -15.91
C ASN A 50 14.29 -13.95 -15.28
N LEU A 51 14.09 -12.63 -15.19
CA LEU A 51 12.88 -12.03 -14.61
C LEU A 51 11.60 -12.45 -15.36
N LYS A 52 11.72 -12.84 -16.65
CA LYS A 52 10.61 -13.32 -17.49
C LYS A 52 10.14 -14.74 -17.16
N ASP A 53 10.97 -15.55 -16.50
CA ASP A 53 10.68 -16.96 -16.16
C ASP A 53 10.27 -17.16 -14.70
N VAL A 54 10.20 -16.09 -13.91
CA VAL A 54 9.63 -16.13 -12.56
C VAL A 54 8.12 -16.29 -12.70
N LYS A 55 7.67 -17.53 -12.83
CA LYS A 55 6.25 -17.84 -13.05
C LYS A 55 5.37 -17.28 -11.94
N GLU A 56 4.15 -16.94 -12.35
CA GLU A 56 3.01 -16.40 -11.59
C GLU A 56 2.86 -16.93 -10.16
N GLU A 57 3.26 -18.15 -9.84
CA GLU A 57 3.15 -18.71 -8.48
C GLU A 57 4.11 -18.05 -7.48
N PHE A 58 5.33 -17.67 -7.88
CA PHE A 58 6.26 -16.94 -7.00
C PHE A 58 5.80 -15.48 -6.79
N PHE A 59 5.24 -14.86 -7.82
CA PHE A 59 4.66 -13.52 -7.68
C PHE A 59 3.28 -13.52 -7.02
N LYS A 60 2.53 -14.63 -7.05
CA LYS A 60 1.29 -14.83 -6.28
C LYS A 60 1.51 -14.74 -4.77
N GLU A 61 2.68 -15.21 -4.28
CA GLU A 61 3.09 -15.04 -2.88
C GLU A 61 3.67 -13.66 -2.56
N VAL A 62 4.12 -12.90 -3.56
CA VAL A 62 4.90 -11.66 -3.36
C VAL A 62 4.11 -10.38 -3.69
N HIS A 63 2.95 -10.47 -4.37
CA HIS A 63 2.10 -9.31 -4.67
C HIS A 63 0.76 -9.36 -3.95
N ASN A 64 0.48 -8.28 -3.21
CA ASN A 64 -0.66 -8.18 -2.30
C ASN A 64 -2.00 -7.94 -3.00
N LEU A 65 -1.96 -7.34 -4.19
CA LEU A 65 -3.11 -7.31 -5.09
C LEU A 65 -3.54 -8.74 -5.42
N ILE A 66 -2.59 -9.62 -5.70
CA ILE A 66 -2.87 -11.02 -6.03
C ILE A 66 -3.33 -11.79 -4.80
N TYR A 67 -2.76 -11.53 -3.61
CA TYR A 67 -3.22 -12.17 -2.37
C TYR A 67 -4.66 -11.79 -2.02
N LEU A 68 -5.00 -10.49 -2.03
CA LEU A 68 -6.36 -10.03 -1.77
C LEU A 68 -7.31 -10.50 -2.88
N ASP A 69 -6.98 -10.27 -4.15
CA ASP A 69 -7.84 -10.67 -5.28
C ASP A 69 -8.11 -12.18 -5.29
N ALA A 70 -7.11 -13.02 -5.00
CA ALA A 70 -7.25 -14.49 -5.05
C ALA A 70 -7.96 -15.08 -3.83
N ASN A 71 -7.88 -14.43 -2.66
CA ASN A 71 -8.38 -14.98 -1.41
C ASN A 71 -9.53 -14.17 -0.79
N PHE A 72 -10.00 -13.09 -1.42
CA PHE A 72 -10.91 -12.14 -0.79
C PHE A 72 -12.14 -12.79 -0.16
N HIS A 73 -12.81 -13.69 -0.89
CA HIS A 73 -14.02 -14.36 -0.39
C HIS A 73 -13.73 -15.41 0.70
N LEU A 74 -12.47 -15.78 0.93
CA LEU A 74 -12.03 -16.63 2.05
C LEU A 74 -11.63 -15.82 3.29
N LEU A 75 -11.32 -14.52 3.13
CA LEU A 75 -10.85 -13.68 4.23
C LEU A 75 -12.01 -13.21 5.12
N ARG A 76 -12.01 -13.69 6.36
CA ARG A 76 -12.88 -13.17 7.43
C ARG A 76 -12.41 -11.80 7.90
N TRP A 77 -13.33 -11.04 8.48
CA TRP A 77 -13.03 -9.74 9.07
C TRP A 77 -11.98 -9.80 10.17
N GLU A 78 -11.90 -10.90 10.92
CA GLU A 78 -10.80 -11.13 11.88
C GLU A 78 -9.42 -11.07 11.21
N GLN A 79 -9.25 -11.74 10.07
CA GLN A 79 -8.00 -11.72 9.32
C GLN A 79 -7.75 -10.34 8.72
N LYS A 80 -8.78 -9.71 8.14
CA LYS A 80 -8.69 -8.34 7.61
C LYS A 80 -8.22 -7.35 8.67
N LEU A 81 -8.78 -7.42 9.89
CA LEU A 81 -8.38 -6.57 11.01
C LEU A 81 -6.93 -6.78 11.41
N GLU A 82 -6.44 -8.02 11.43
CA GLU A 82 -5.03 -8.31 11.75
C GLU A 82 -4.06 -7.80 10.67
N LEU A 83 -4.40 -7.93 9.39
CA LEU A 83 -3.63 -7.33 8.29
C LEU A 83 -3.55 -5.80 8.44
N LEU A 84 -4.67 -5.14 8.71
CA LEU A 84 -4.70 -3.69 8.92
C LEU A 84 -3.90 -3.27 10.17
N TYR A 85 -4.04 -4.01 11.28
CA TYR A 85 -3.32 -3.76 12.52
C TYR A 85 -1.80 -3.87 12.36
N THR A 86 -1.33 -4.91 11.68
CA THR A 86 0.11 -5.14 11.45
C THR A 86 0.68 -4.13 10.45
N ALA A 87 -0.07 -3.76 9.41
CA ALA A 87 0.31 -2.69 8.49
C ALA A 87 0.45 -1.33 9.19
N ILE A 88 -0.55 -0.91 9.99
CA ILE A 88 -0.46 0.38 10.70
C ILE A 88 0.64 0.39 11.76
N LYS A 89 0.92 -0.75 12.39
CA LYS A 89 2.04 -0.90 13.32
C LYS A 89 3.38 -0.64 12.61
N GLY A 90 3.58 -1.21 11.43
CA GLY A 90 4.76 -0.94 10.61
C GLY A 90 4.86 0.55 10.25
N LEU A 91 3.75 1.18 9.86
CA LEU A 91 3.74 2.59 9.47
C LEU A 91 4.01 3.51 10.68
N PHE A 92 3.47 3.16 11.84
CA PHE A 92 3.77 3.83 13.11
C PHE A 92 5.27 3.77 13.43
N ASP A 93 5.92 2.61 13.27
CA ASP A 93 7.36 2.48 13.50
C ASP A 93 8.20 3.41 12.58
N ILE A 94 7.79 3.57 11.31
CA ILE A 94 8.40 4.53 10.37
C ILE A 94 8.19 5.96 10.87
N HIS A 95 6.96 6.32 11.22
CA HIS A 95 6.59 7.68 11.66
C HIS A 95 7.29 8.07 12.97
N GLU A 96 7.47 7.15 13.91
CA GLU A 96 8.21 7.38 15.16
C GLU A 96 9.69 7.71 14.92
N LYS A 97 10.28 7.18 13.84
CA LYS A 97 11.63 7.55 13.40
C LYS A 97 11.69 8.89 12.67
N LYS A 98 10.60 9.67 12.68
CA LYS A 98 10.45 10.94 11.95
C LYS A 98 10.66 10.76 10.45
N LEU A 99 10.31 9.58 9.93
CA LEU A 99 10.32 9.26 8.51
C LEU A 99 8.88 9.25 7.97
N VAL A 100 8.78 9.38 6.65
CA VAL A 100 7.59 9.07 5.84
C VAL A 100 7.95 7.98 4.85
N HIS A 101 6.98 7.14 4.46
CA HIS A 101 7.23 6.11 3.46
C HIS A 101 7.37 6.73 2.06
N ASN A 102 6.55 7.73 1.75
CA ASN A 102 6.57 8.54 0.51
C ASN A 102 6.12 7.80 -0.76
N ASP A 103 5.83 6.50 -0.67
CA ASP A 103 5.16 5.69 -1.72
C ASP A 103 4.37 4.54 -1.09
N PHE A 104 3.52 4.86 -0.11
CA PHE A 104 2.77 3.85 0.63
C PHE A 104 1.54 3.41 -0.17
N HIS A 105 1.49 2.14 -0.55
CA HIS A 105 0.35 1.54 -1.27
C HIS A 105 0.33 0.03 -1.02
N SER A 106 -0.75 -0.65 -1.42
CA SER A 106 -0.89 -2.10 -1.17
C SER A 106 0.20 -2.95 -1.82
N GLY A 107 0.69 -2.56 -3.01
CA GLY A 107 1.86 -3.18 -3.65
C GLY A 107 3.14 -3.20 -2.79
N ASN A 108 3.26 -2.34 -1.78
CA ASN A 108 4.41 -2.26 -0.86
C ASN A 108 4.12 -2.86 0.54
N ILE A 109 3.12 -3.73 0.69
CA ILE A 109 2.75 -4.36 1.98
C ILE A 109 2.67 -5.87 1.87
N ILE A 110 3.78 -6.58 2.02
CA ILE A 110 3.85 -8.04 1.90
C ILE A 110 2.99 -8.73 2.98
N VAL A 111 2.22 -9.75 2.59
CA VAL A 111 1.44 -10.58 3.54
C VAL A 111 2.11 -11.94 3.73
N SER A 112 2.31 -12.33 4.99
CA SER A 112 2.83 -13.66 5.36
C SER A 112 2.23 -14.07 6.70
N ASP A 113 1.75 -15.32 6.80
CA ASP A 113 1.16 -15.89 8.02
C ASP A 113 0.06 -15.02 8.67
N ASN A 114 -0.83 -14.43 7.85
CA ASN A 114 -1.88 -13.47 8.25
C ASN A 114 -1.37 -12.14 8.84
N GLU A 115 -0.08 -11.83 8.70
CA GLU A 115 0.50 -10.55 9.09
C GLU A 115 0.96 -9.77 7.87
N SER A 116 0.91 -8.44 7.97
CA SER A 116 1.36 -7.50 6.95
C SER A 116 2.70 -6.86 7.33
N TYR A 117 3.58 -6.74 6.33
CA TYR A 117 4.93 -6.21 6.45
C TYR A 117 5.16 -5.14 5.39
N ILE A 118 5.50 -3.93 5.83
CA ILE A 118 5.85 -2.85 4.89
C ILE A 118 7.19 -3.17 4.23
N SER A 119 7.24 -3.02 2.91
CA SER A 119 8.42 -3.20 2.06
C SER A 119 8.74 -1.94 1.28
N ASP A 120 9.84 -1.98 0.53
CA ASP A 120 10.29 -0.89 -0.35
C ASP A 120 10.48 0.48 0.33
N PHE A 121 11.47 0.52 1.23
CA PHE A 121 11.88 1.75 1.91
C PHE A 121 12.76 2.66 1.05
N GLY A 122 12.88 2.41 -0.26
CA GLY A 122 13.81 3.12 -1.15
C GLY A 122 13.56 4.63 -1.24
N LEU A 123 12.32 5.05 -0.97
CA LEU A 123 11.88 6.46 -1.01
C LEU A 123 11.62 7.06 0.37
N CYS A 124 11.89 6.31 1.45
CA CYS A 124 11.71 6.81 2.80
C CYS A 124 12.60 8.03 3.05
N LYS A 125 12.01 9.11 3.56
CA LYS A 125 12.74 10.36 3.84
C LYS A 125 12.33 10.98 5.16
N ASN A 126 13.21 11.83 5.68
CA ASN A 126 12.95 12.53 6.94
C ASN A 126 11.90 13.61 6.74
N VAL A 127 10.97 13.74 7.68
CA VAL A 127 9.93 14.78 7.66
C VAL A 127 10.54 16.18 7.76
N ASN A 128 11.77 16.30 8.29
CA ASN A 128 12.47 17.56 8.53
C ASN A 128 13.61 17.82 7.53
N SER A 129 13.84 16.95 6.52
CA SER A 129 14.94 17.17 5.56
C SER A 129 14.64 18.23 4.49
N GLU A 130 13.54 18.98 4.63
CA GLU A 130 13.40 20.28 3.97
C GLU A 130 14.40 21.26 4.60
N THR A 131 15.70 21.08 4.34
CA THR A 131 16.58 22.25 4.30
C THR A 131 16.11 23.08 3.12
N GLU A 132 15.85 24.37 3.39
CA GLU A 132 15.41 25.42 2.46
C GLU A 132 16.25 25.55 1.15
N SER A 133 17.32 24.75 1.00
CA SER A 133 18.20 24.70 -0.15
C SER A 133 17.60 23.98 -1.38
N GLU A 134 16.65 23.05 -1.22
CA GLU A 134 15.96 22.43 -2.37
C GLU A 134 14.70 23.22 -2.81
N ALA A 135 14.20 24.11 -1.95
CA ALA A 135 13.09 25.02 -2.28
C ALA A 135 13.46 26.12 -3.29
N LYS A 136 14.74 26.22 -3.70
CA LYS A 136 15.24 27.25 -4.63
C LYS A 136 15.42 26.80 -6.07
N SER A 137 15.16 25.53 -6.40
CA SER A 137 14.95 25.18 -7.81
C SER A 137 13.45 25.24 -8.09
N GLU A 138 13.02 26.30 -8.76
CA GLU A 138 11.70 26.43 -9.40
C GLU A 138 11.41 25.34 -10.46
N ALA A 139 12.27 24.33 -10.58
CA ALA A 139 12.03 23.09 -11.30
C ALA A 139 11.06 22.20 -10.50
N LYS A 140 9.76 22.43 -10.74
CA LYS A 140 8.68 21.42 -10.77
C LYS A 140 8.94 20.19 -9.88
N SER A 141 8.48 20.19 -8.62
CA SER A 141 8.43 18.94 -7.87
C SER A 141 7.46 17.98 -8.57
N GLU A 142 8.00 17.03 -9.33
CA GLU A 142 7.23 15.98 -9.98
C GLU A 142 6.49 15.18 -8.90
N VAL A 143 5.21 14.90 -9.12
CA VAL A 143 4.44 14.05 -8.21
C VAL A 143 4.80 12.61 -8.54
N PHE A 144 5.18 11.81 -7.54
CA PHE A 144 5.54 10.41 -7.73
C PHE A 144 4.66 9.51 -6.85
N GLY A 145 4.26 8.35 -7.38
CA GLY A 145 3.61 7.27 -6.62
C GLY A 145 2.60 6.50 -7.45
N VAL A 146 1.69 5.78 -6.79
CA VAL A 146 0.55 5.10 -7.44
C VAL A 146 -0.71 5.95 -7.30
N LEU A 147 -1.21 6.52 -8.41
CA LEU A 147 -2.24 7.59 -8.42
C LEU A 147 -3.37 7.45 -7.37
N PRO A 148 -4.11 6.32 -7.29
CA PRO A 148 -5.18 6.16 -6.31
C PRO A 148 -4.80 6.37 -4.84
N TYR A 149 -3.53 6.15 -4.48
CA TYR A 149 -3.01 6.24 -3.12
C TYR A 149 -2.39 7.61 -2.81
N ILE A 150 -2.22 8.48 -3.79
CA ILE A 150 -1.58 9.79 -3.61
C ILE A 150 -2.57 10.78 -2.97
N ALA A 151 -2.15 11.41 -1.87
CA ALA A 151 -2.98 12.36 -1.15
C ALA A 151 -3.24 13.66 -1.96
N PRO A 152 -4.40 14.32 -1.80
CA PRO A 152 -4.76 15.52 -2.55
C PRO A 152 -3.75 16.66 -2.45
N GLU A 153 -3.11 16.84 -1.30
CA GLU A 153 -2.07 17.85 -1.09
C GLU A 153 -0.78 17.53 -1.85
N VAL A 154 -0.44 16.25 -1.98
CA VAL A 154 0.74 15.79 -2.73
C VAL A 154 0.50 15.95 -4.23
N LEU A 155 -0.71 15.64 -4.70
CA LEU A 155 -1.13 15.95 -6.09
C LEU A 155 -1.06 17.46 -6.38
N ARG A 156 -1.36 18.32 -5.38
CA ARG A 156 -1.14 19.78 -5.44
C ARG A 156 0.32 20.21 -5.26
N LYS A 157 1.29 19.28 -5.36
CA LYS A 157 2.73 19.54 -5.22
C LYS A 157 3.13 20.16 -3.87
N LYS A 158 2.29 20.01 -2.83
CA LYS A 158 2.68 20.39 -1.47
C LYS A 158 3.64 19.34 -0.91
N PRO A 159 4.50 19.71 0.04
CA PRO A 159 5.47 18.76 0.56
C PRO A 159 4.82 17.53 1.20
N TYR A 160 5.40 16.37 0.92
CA TYR A 160 4.95 15.09 1.46
C TYR A 160 5.20 15.03 2.97
N LYS A 161 4.16 14.67 3.74
CA LYS A 161 4.22 14.58 5.21
C LYS A 161 3.55 13.28 5.68
N LYS A 162 3.68 12.95 6.96
CA LYS A 162 3.07 11.76 7.58
C LYS A 162 1.59 11.59 7.27
N ALA A 163 0.84 12.70 7.22
CA ALA A 163 -0.58 12.67 6.88
C ALA A 163 -0.89 12.15 5.47
N ALA A 164 0.06 12.23 4.52
CA ALA A 164 -0.08 11.65 3.19
C ALA A 164 0.03 10.11 3.24
N ASP A 165 0.95 9.54 4.04
CA ASP A 165 0.97 8.09 4.27
C ASP A 165 -0.36 7.62 4.91
N ILE A 166 -0.94 8.42 5.82
CA ILE A 166 -2.24 8.11 6.46
C ILE A 166 -3.39 8.12 5.44
N TYR A 167 -3.38 9.07 4.49
CA TYR A 167 -4.35 9.05 3.38
C TYR A 167 -4.25 7.74 2.59
N SER A 168 -3.03 7.35 2.23
CA SER A 168 -2.78 6.10 1.51
C SER A 168 -3.24 4.88 2.32
N PHE A 169 -3.03 4.88 3.64
CA PHE A 169 -3.55 3.84 4.53
C PHE A 169 -5.09 3.77 4.51
N GLY A 170 -5.79 4.91 4.43
CA GLY A 170 -7.25 4.96 4.24
C GLY A 170 -7.70 4.25 2.95
N VAL A 171 -6.99 4.49 1.85
CA VAL A 171 -7.24 3.81 0.56
C VAL A 171 -6.97 2.30 0.67
N ILE A 172 -5.89 1.89 1.34
CA ILE A 172 -5.57 0.49 1.60
C ILE A 172 -6.65 -0.18 2.46
N MET A 173 -7.14 0.49 3.51
CA MET A 173 -8.23 -0.03 4.34
C MET A 173 -9.49 -0.30 3.52
N ASN A 174 -9.85 0.61 2.61
CA ASN A 174 -11.00 0.40 1.72
C ASN A 174 -10.76 -0.78 0.75
N GLN A 175 -9.54 -0.93 0.25
CA GLN A 175 -9.17 -2.06 -0.58
C GLN A 175 -9.22 -3.39 0.19
N VAL A 176 -8.76 -3.45 1.45
CA VAL A 176 -8.88 -4.67 2.27
C VAL A 176 -10.35 -4.99 2.59
N ALA A 177 -11.17 -3.96 2.81
CA ALA A 177 -12.59 -4.10 3.11
C ALA A 177 -13.37 -4.71 1.93
N SER A 178 -13.21 -4.11 0.74
CA SER A 178 -13.96 -4.43 -0.49
C SER A 178 -13.28 -5.42 -1.41
N GLY A 179 -11.95 -5.53 -1.32
CA GLY A 179 -11.08 -6.32 -2.18
C GLY A 179 -10.83 -5.70 -3.55
N TYR A 180 -11.58 -4.68 -3.94
CA TYR A 180 -11.40 -4.00 -5.21
C TYR A 180 -10.18 -3.08 -5.20
N ALA A 181 -9.43 -3.08 -6.29
CA ALA A 181 -8.42 -2.05 -6.52
C ALA A 181 -9.08 -0.66 -6.54
N PRO A 182 -8.47 0.35 -5.89
CA PRO A 182 -9.08 1.67 -5.78
C PRO A 182 -9.21 2.34 -7.15
N PHE A 183 -10.41 2.82 -7.47
CA PHE A 183 -10.73 3.39 -8.80
C PHE A 183 -10.53 2.40 -9.96
N HIS A 184 -10.83 1.11 -9.75
CA HIS A 184 -10.68 0.09 -10.79
C HIS A 184 -11.52 0.34 -12.04
N ASP A 185 -12.67 0.97 -11.89
CA ASP A 185 -13.64 1.30 -12.94
C ASP A 185 -13.38 2.65 -13.61
N TYR A 186 -12.38 3.41 -13.14
CA TYR A 186 -12.00 4.71 -13.70
C TYR A 186 -10.74 4.62 -14.56
N LYS A 187 -10.64 5.53 -15.52
CA LYS A 187 -9.36 5.84 -16.16
C LYS A 187 -8.49 6.58 -15.15
N HIS A 188 -7.20 6.25 -15.12
CA HIS A 188 -6.26 6.94 -14.25
C HIS A 188 -5.64 8.11 -15.01
N ASP A 189 -6.45 9.11 -15.28
CA ASP A 189 -6.12 10.29 -16.07
C ASP A 189 -6.21 11.59 -15.26
N THR A 190 -6.01 12.71 -15.94
CA THR A 190 -6.06 14.05 -15.33
C THR A 190 -7.44 14.36 -14.72
N ASP A 191 -8.53 13.85 -15.30
CA ASP A 191 -9.87 14.07 -14.76
C ASP A 191 -10.05 13.41 -13.40
N LEU A 192 -9.51 12.19 -13.22
CA LEU A 192 -9.48 11.53 -11.91
C LEU A 192 -8.62 12.32 -10.92
N VAL A 193 -7.43 12.76 -11.33
CA VAL A 193 -6.54 13.59 -10.50
C VAL A 193 -7.27 14.83 -9.96
N LEU A 194 -7.92 15.57 -10.85
CA LEU A 194 -8.63 16.80 -10.49
C LEU A 194 -9.80 16.54 -9.54
N GLN A 195 -10.59 15.49 -9.76
CA GLN A 195 -11.69 15.13 -8.86
C GLN A 195 -11.21 14.71 -7.45
N ILE A 196 -10.06 14.03 -7.35
CA ILE A 196 -9.43 13.72 -6.05
C ILE A 196 -8.96 15.00 -5.37
N ILE A 197 -8.28 15.88 -6.12
CA ILE A 197 -7.79 17.18 -5.66
C ILE A 197 -8.94 18.02 -5.10
N ASP A 198 -10.05 18.12 -5.82
CA ASP A 198 -11.19 18.96 -5.45
C ASP A 198 -12.06 18.33 -4.35
N GLY A 199 -11.80 17.07 -3.99
CA GLY A 199 -12.53 16.35 -2.95
C GLY A 199 -13.88 15.81 -3.42
N GLU A 200 -14.16 15.88 -4.72
CA GLU A 200 -15.41 15.42 -5.35
C GLU A 200 -15.49 13.89 -5.41
N LEU A 201 -14.33 13.22 -5.50
CA LEU A 201 -14.28 11.77 -5.70
C LEU A 201 -13.34 11.06 -4.71
N ARG A 202 -13.80 9.91 -4.24
CA ARG A 202 -13.07 8.92 -3.42
C ARG A 202 -13.41 7.52 -3.92
N PRO A 203 -12.58 6.50 -3.64
CA PRO A 203 -12.94 5.12 -3.92
C PRO A 203 -14.28 4.76 -3.27
N ASN A 204 -15.11 3.99 -3.96
CA ASN A 204 -16.40 3.56 -3.41
C ASN A 204 -16.19 2.67 -2.17
N ILE A 205 -17.00 2.87 -1.13
CA ILE A 205 -17.03 2.01 0.06
C ILE A 205 -18.21 1.05 -0.07
N ASP A 206 -17.97 -0.26 0.04
CA ASP A 206 -19.04 -1.23 0.16
C ASP A 206 -19.63 -1.20 1.58
N VAL A 207 -20.63 -0.34 1.77
CA VAL A 207 -21.29 -0.13 3.06
C VAL A 207 -22.03 -1.36 3.59
N ASN A 208 -22.36 -2.33 2.74
CA ASN A 208 -23.09 -3.53 3.13
C ASN A 208 -22.15 -4.62 3.64
N ASN A 209 -20.90 -4.64 3.17
CA ASN A 209 -19.90 -5.63 3.55
C ASN A 209 -18.81 -5.10 4.49
N THR A 210 -18.88 -3.83 4.90
CA THR A 210 -17.87 -3.18 5.74
C THR A 210 -18.47 -2.75 7.09
N PRO A 211 -17.86 -3.13 8.24
CA PRO A 211 -18.26 -2.65 9.55
C PRO A 211 -18.28 -1.12 9.60
N GLN A 212 -19.32 -0.53 10.18
CA GLN A 212 -19.48 0.92 10.28
C GLN A 212 -18.29 1.58 10.99
N SER A 213 -17.70 0.89 11.96
CA SER A 213 -16.48 1.32 12.66
C SER A 213 -15.29 1.48 11.70
N ILE A 214 -15.14 0.59 10.71
CA ILE A 214 -14.10 0.65 9.68
C ILE A 214 -14.41 1.72 8.63
N ILE A 215 -15.67 1.89 8.24
CA ILE A 215 -16.10 2.97 7.32
C ILE A 215 -15.69 4.34 7.87
N LYS A 216 -15.96 4.59 9.16
CA LYS A 216 -15.57 5.85 9.84
C LYS A 216 -14.05 6.05 9.84
N LEU A 217 -13.28 4.98 10.06
CA LEU A 217 -11.81 5.02 10.02
C LEU A 217 -11.27 5.37 8.63
N ILE A 218 -11.78 4.72 7.58
CA ILE A 218 -11.45 5.02 6.18
C ILE A 218 -11.71 6.52 5.90
N GLN A 219 -12.91 6.99 6.27
CA GLN A 219 -13.32 8.38 6.07
C GLN A 219 -12.44 9.41 6.76
N ARG A 220 -12.03 9.13 8.01
CA ARG A 220 -11.08 9.98 8.75
C ARG A 220 -9.69 9.98 8.10
N CYS A 221 -9.19 8.82 7.67
CA CYS A 221 -7.85 8.69 7.10
C CYS A 221 -7.68 9.43 5.78
N TRP A 222 -8.69 9.42 4.91
CA TRP A 222 -8.63 10.10 3.61
C TRP A 222 -9.29 11.49 3.57
N SER A 223 -9.46 12.13 4.74
CA SER A 223 -10.02 13.49 4.81
C SER A 223 -9.26 14.43 3.88
N GLN A 224 -10.01 15.33 3.23
CA GLN A 224 -9.46 16.34 2.33
C GLN A 224 -8.43 17.22 3.04
N ASN A 225 -8.69 17.56 4.31
CA ASN A 225 -7.79 18.33 5.14
C ASN A 225 -6.80 17.39 5.86
N PRO A 226 -5.48 17.47 5.57
CA PRO A 226 -4.49 16.59 6.20
C PRO A 226 -4.43 16.70 7.73
N LYS A 227 -4.89 17.81 8.31
CA LYS A 227 -4.90 18.02 9.77
C LYS A 227 -6.03 17.28 10.50
N GLU A 228 -7.06 16.87 9.78
CA GLU A 228 -8.19 16.10 10.33
C GLU A 228 -7.92 14.60 10.31
N ARG A 229 -6.87 14.17 9.61
CA ARG A 229 -6.46 12.78 9.56
C ARG A 229 -5.82 12.40 10.89
N PRO A 230 -6.12 11.21 11.43
CA PRO A 230 -5.50 10.73 12.65
C PRO A 230 -4.00 10.49 12.44
N VAL A 231 -3.24 10.46 13.52
CA VAL A 231 -1.84 10.02 13.47
C VAL A 231 -1.74 8.49 13.59
N ALA A 232 -0.64 7.90 13.12
CA ALA A 232 -0.47 6.44 13.09
C ALA A 232 -0.66 5.76 14.46
N ILE A 233 -0.28 6.42 15.56
CA ILE A 233 -0.48 5.88 16.92
C ILE A 233 -1.96 5.82 17.34
N GLU A 234 -2.78 6.78 16.91
CA GLU A 234 -4.22 6.76 17.19
C GLU A 234 -4.87 5.58 16.47
N LEU A 235 -4.55 5.40 15.18
CA LEU A 235 -5.01 4.27 14.39
C LEU A 235 -4.52 2.92 14.94
N LEU A 236 -3.26 2.84 15.37
CA LEU A 236 -2.70 1.63 15.98
C LEU A 236 -3.47 1.23 17.24
N ASN A 237 -3.80 2.21 18.09
CA ASN A 237 -4.56 1.95 19.32
C ASN A 237 -6.01 1.55 19.03
N GLU A 238 -6.66 2.21 18.07
CA GLU A 238 -8.04 1.92 17.65
C GLU A 238 -8.14 0.53 16.99
N LEU A 239 -7.24 0.19 16.07
CA LEU A 239 -7.21 -1.17 15.48
C LEU A 239 -6.80 -2.23 16.51
N ARG A 240 -5.97 -1.89 17.51
CA ARG A 240 -5.67 -2.81 18.63
C ARG A 240 -6.90 -3.11 19.48
N SER A 241 -7.77 -2.14 19.75
CA SER A 241 -8.97 -2.38 20.56
C SER A 241 -9.95 -3.32 19.89
N TYR A 242 -9.99 -3.36 18.55
CA TYR A 242 -10.82 -4.29 17.79
C TYR A 242 -10.41 -5.75 17.94
N ARG A 243 -9.21 -6.05 18.48
CA ARG A 243 -8.77 -7.42 18.76
C ARG A 243 -9.51 -8.05 19.95
N GLY A 244 -10.11 -7.22 20.83
CA GLY A 244 -10.97 -7.70 21.90
C GLY A 244 -12.34 -8.10 21.36
N LYS A 245 -12.75 -9.37 21.54
CA LYS A 245 -14.04 -9.89 21.05
C LYS A 245 -15.27 -9.26 21.73
N ASP A 246 -15.06 -8.56 22.83
CA ASP A 246 -16.06 -7.75 23.55
C ASP A 246 -16.31 -6.37 22.92
N HIS A 247 -15.48 -5.95 21.96
CA HIS A 247 -15.61 -4.68 21.26
C HIS A 247 -16.87 -4.64 20.37
N GLU A 248 -17.54 -3.48 20.30
CA GLU A 248 -18.82 -3.32 19.58
C GLU A 248 -18.77 -3.70 18.09
N ILE A 249 -17.61 -3.52 17.46
CA ILE A 249 -17.35 -3.90 16.06
C ILE A 249 -17.67 -5.38 15.78
N TRP A 250 -17.53 -6.28 16.77
CA TRP A 250 -17.81 -7.70 16.56
C TRP A 250 -19.29 -7.98 16.33
N LYS A 251 -20.18 -7.15 16.86
CA LYS A 251 -21.62 -7.21 16.54
C LYS A 251 -21.89 -6.79 15.08
N GLU A 252 -21.14 -5.81 14.59
CA GLU A 252 -21.22 -5.38 13.18
C GLU A 252 -20.70 -6.50 12.25
N ILE A 253 -19.57 -7.11 12.61
CA ILE A 253 -18.93 -8.20 11.87
C ILE A 253 -19.83 -9.43 11.81
N GLU A 254 -20.37 -9.87 12.95
CA GLU A 254 -21.27 -11.03 13.03
C GLU A 254 -22.44 -10.87 12.06
N LYS A 255 -23.08 -9.69 12.05
CA LYS A 255 -24.20 -9.38 11.14
C LYS A 255 -23.78 -9.39 9.66
N ILE A 256 -22.56 -8.94 9.34
CA ILE A 256 -22.07 -8.92 7.95
C ILE A 256 -21.70 -10.34 7.48
N GLU A 257 -21.21 -11.19 8.38
CA GLU A 257 -20.67 -12.50 8.05
C GLU A 257 -21.66 -13.65 8.28
N GLU A 258 -22.81 -13.43 8.93
CA GLU A 258 -23.78 -14.46 9.31
C GLU A 258 -24.24 -15.35 8.14
N ASN A 259 -24.31 -14.79 6.92
CA ASN A 259 -24.75 -15.48 5.71
C ASN A 259 -23.62 -15.75 4.71
N LYS A 260 -22.35 -15.51 5.08
CA LYS A 260 -21.21 -15.72 4.20
C LYS A 260 -20.73 -17.17 4.25
N ASN A 261 -20.58 -17.79 3.09
CA ASN A 261 -19.93 -19.09 2.98
C ASN A 261 -18.42 -18.90 2.77
N PHE A 262 -17.63 -19.20 3.80
CA PHE A 262 -16.17 -19.19 3.74
C PHE A 262 -15.57 -20.55 3.30
N ASN A 263 -16.39 -21.58 3.13
CA ASN A 263 -15.97 -22.89 2.64
C ASN A 263 -16.18 -22.98 1.12
N ILE A 264 -15.42 -22.17 0.38
CA ILE A 264 -15.42 -22.12 -1.08
C ILE A 264 -14.04 -22.51 -1.61
N SER A 265 -13.97 -22.98 -2.86
CA SER A 265 -12.67 -23.32 -3.45
C SER A 265 -11.85 -22.06 -3.73
N PRO A 266 -10.50 -22.12 -3.74
CA PRO A 266 -9.67 -20.97 -4.14
C PRO A 266 -9.99 -20.42 -5.53
N GLN A 267 -10.49 -21.26 -6.44
CA GLN A 267 -10.92 -20.85 -7.78
C GLN A 267 -12.20 -19.97 -7.75
N GLU A 268 -13.06 -20.19 -6.76
CA GLU A 268 -14.28 -19.40 -6.53
C GLU A 268 -14.03 -18.23 -5.57
N ALA A 269 -12.91 -18.25 -4.86
CA ALA A 269 -12.52 -17.22 -3.90
C ALA A 269 -12.09 -15.90 -4.55
N SER A 270 -11.76 -15.95 -5.83
CA SER A 270 -11.25 -14.82 -6.58
C SER A 270 -12.35 -13.80 -6.90
N LEU A 271 -12.05 -12.52 -6.69
CA LEU A 271 -12.95 -11.44 -7.09
C LEU A 271 -13.09 -11.37 -8.61
N LYS A 272 -14.33 -11.20 -9.08
CA LYS A 272 -14.64 -10.96 -10.49
C LYS A 272 -15.19 -9.56 -10.64
N TYR A 273 -14.40 -8.66 -11.19
CA TYR A 273 -14.79 -7.29 -11.48
C TYR A 273 -14.07 -6.75 -12.71
N GLU A 274 -14.73 -5.83 -13.41
CA GLU A 274 -14.15 -5.19 -14.58
C GLU A 274 -13.21 -4.06 -14.15
N THR A 275 -12.05 -4.01 -14.80
CA THR A 275 -11.08 -2.94 -14.64
C THR A 275 -11.01 -2.11 -15.92
N SER A 276 -10.98 -0.79 -15.79
CA SER A 276 -10.65 0.11 -16.89
C SER A 276 -9.29 -0.27 -17.48
N LYS A 277 -9.20 -0.37 -18.81
CA LYS A 277 -7.94 -0.64 -19.52
C LYS A 277 -6.88 0.46 -19.32
N GLN A 278 -7.29 1.62 -18.82
CA GLN A 278 -6.43 2.77 -18.54
C GLN A 278 -6.22 2.97 -17.03
N ALA A 279 -6.64 2.02 -16.19
CA ALA A 279 -6.23 1.95 -14.80
C ALA A 279 -4.83 1.33 -14.70
N PHE A 280 -3.99 1.87 -13.81
CA PHE A 280 -2.65 1.34 -13.57
C PHE A 280 -2.29 1.45 -12.09
N TYR A 281 -1.55 0.48 -11.58
CA TYR A 281 -1.23 0.37 -10.14
C TYR A 281 0.27 0.29 -9.89
N THR A 282 1.05 0.94 -10.74
CA THR A 282 2.50 1.02 -10.67
C THR A 282 2.95 2.45 -10.41
N SER A 283 4.02 2.60 -9.61
CA SER A 283 4.54 3.92 -9.25
C SER A 283 5.14 4.62 -10.46
N LYS A 284 4.75 5.87 -10.68
CA LYS A 284 5.30 6.71 -11.75
C LYS A 284 5.21 8.19 -11.44
N ARG A 285 5.79 8.99 -12.33
CA ARG A 285 5.78 10.45 -12.27
C ARG A 285 4.52 11.00 -12.94
N TYR A 286 3.91 11.99 -12.31
CA TYR A 286 2.76 12.73 -12.80
C TYR A 286 3.09 14.21 -12.92
N TYR A 287 2.74 14.77 -14.07
CA TYR A 287 2.69 16.21 -14.27
C TYR A 287 1.28 16.69 -13.97
N VAL A 288 1.09 17.18 -12.74
CA VAL A 288 -0.20 17.77 -12.35
C VAL A 288 -0.21 19.24 -12.80
N PRO A 289 -1.19 19.66 -13.60
CA PRO A 289 -1.38 21.08 -13.95
C PRO A 289 -1.59 21.94 -12.70
N GLU A 290 -1.24 23.22 -12.77
CA GLU A 290 -1.29 24.13 -11.61
C GLU A 290 -2.70 24.58 -11.21
N THR A 291 -3.71 24.26 -12.01
CA THR A 291 -5.06 24.83 -11.92
C THR A 291 -6.15 23.79 -11.61
N SER A 292 -7.13 24.21 -10.81
CA SER A 292 -8.34 23.43 -10.50
C SER A 292 -9.26 23.32 -11.73
N LYS A 293 -10.25 22.42 -11.72
CA LYS A 293 -11.28 22.40 -12.78
C LYS A 293 -11.99 23.74 -12.96
N HIS A 294 -12.06 24.56 -11.91
CA HIS A 294 -12.70 25.87 -11.96
C HIS A 294 -11.90 26.95 -12.70
N ASP A 295 -10.63 26.69 -13.00
CA ASP A 295 -9.75 27.61 -13.74
C ASP A 295 -9.40 27.09 -15.15
N TYR A 296 -9.89 25.90 -15.52
CA TYR A 296 -9.62 25.27 -16.81
C TYR A 296 -10.63 25.75 -17.87
N ASN A 297 -10.20 26.67 -18.74
CA ASN A 297 -10.88 26.88 -20.01
C ASN A 297 -10.53 25.71 -20.94
N SER A 298 -11.57 25.11 -21.53
CA SER A 298 -11.50 23.93 -22.39
C SER A 298 -10.83 24.27 -23.73
N GLU A 299 -9.51 24.30 -23.80
CA GLU A 299 -8.76 24.14 -25.05
C GLU A 299 -7.27 23.92 -24.72
N THR A 300 -6.69 22.81 -25.21
CA THR A 300 -5.27 22.38 -25.13
C THR A 300 -4.86 21.80 -23.74
N GLU A 301 -4.23 20.64 -23.55
CA GLU A 301 -3.49 19.64 -24.35
C GLU A 301 -3.82 18.24 -23.81
N SER A 302 -3.91 17.24 -24.69
CA SER A 302 -3.81 15.84 -24.30
C SER A 302 -2.45 15.59 -23.63
N LEU A 303 -2.44 15.33 -22.32
CA LEU A 303 -1.22 15.00 -21.59
C LEU A 303 -0.67 13.64 -22.03
N ILE A 304 0.46 13.70 -22.71
CA ILE A 304 1.24 12.57 -23.22
C ILE A 304 2.04 11.97 -22.06
N LEU A 305 1.92 10.66 -21.86
CA LEU A 305 2.82 9.85 -21.04
C LEU A 305 4.26 10.03 -21.56
N PRO A 306 5.30 10.15 -20.72
CA PRO A 306 6.66 9.99 -21.22
C PRO A 306 6.76 8.60 -21.86
N SER A 307 7.13 8.57 -23.15
CA SER A 307 7.46 7.35 -23.87
C SER A 307 8.56 6.60 -23.13
N ASP A 308 8.38 5.28 -23.00
CA ASP A 308 9.40 4.37 -22.46
C ASP A 308 10.73 4.59 -23.21
N PRO A 309 11.88 4.77 -22.52
CA PRO A 309 13.17 4.88 -23.18
C PRO A 309 13.66 3.56 -23.81
N SER A 310 12.82 2.52 -23.89
CA SER A 310 13.17 1.22 -24.48
C SER A 310 12.77 1.07 -25.95
N ASP A 311 12.16 2.07 -26.59
CA ASP A 311 11.75 2.01 -28.01
C ASP A 311 12.68 2.78 -28.96
N SER A 312 13.97 2.88 -28.60
CA SER A 312 15.01 3.30 -29.54
C SER A 312 16.23 2.37 -29.42
N ASP A 313 16.17 1.25 -30.13
CA ASP A 313 17.25 0.66 -30.91
C ASP A 313 16.69 -0.43 -31.84
#